data_AF-F2F2M7-F1
#
_entry.id   AF-F2F2M7-F1
#
_cell.length_a   1.000
_cell.length_b   1.000
_cell.length_c   1.000
_cell.angle_alpha   90.00
_cell.angle_beta   90.00
_cell.angle_gamma   90.00
#
_symmetry.space_group_name_H-M   'P 1'
#
loop_
_entity.id
_entity.type
_entity.pdbx_description
1 polymer ?
#
loop_
_entity_poly.entity_id
_entity_poly.type
_entity_poly.pdbx_seq_one_letter_code
_entity_poly.pdbx_strand_id
1 'polypeptide(L)' 'MAEYTELHLEGLSIVEKRLVKAYATSIMGGVRTIESVQPEKLKPYVELEIAEREIAALT' A
#
# COMPACT_ATOMS: atom_id res chain seq x y z
N MET A 1 14.57 -16.26 -1.68
CA MET A 1 13.22 -15.78 -2.04
C MET A 1 12.91 -14.63 -1.12
N ALA A 2 12.72 -13.43 -1.68
CA ALA A 2 12.78 -12.15 -0.96
C ALA A 2 11.77 -12.08 0.20
N GLU A 3 12.30 -12.11 1.43
CA GLU A 3 11.57 -12.00 2.70
C GLU A 3 11.30 -10.53 3.07
N TYR A 4 11.18 -9.64 2.07
CA TYR A 4 10.97 -8.20 2.24
C TYR A 4 9.50 -7.80 2.32
N THR A 5 8.57 -8.76 2.23
CA THR A 5 7.24 -8.54 1.67
C THR A 5 6.34 -7.54 2.39
N GLU A 6 6.64 -7.06 3.59
CA GLU A 6 5.80 -6.08 4.31
C GLU A 6 6.55 -5.18 5.32
N LEU A 7 7.87 -4.96 5.17
CA LEU A 7 8.63 -4.14 6.13
C LEU A 7 8.08 -2.72 6.23
N HIS A 8 7.64 -2.14 5.11
CA HIS A 8 7.03 -0.80 5.10
C HIS A 8 5.72 -0.74 5.91
N LEU A 9 5.08 -1.87 6.20
CA LEU A 9 3.87 -1.97 7.03
C LEU A 9 4.17 -2.23 8.51
N GLU A 10 5.44 -2.25 8.92
CA GLU A 10 5.82 -2.44 10.32
C GLU A 10 5.22 -1.32 11.20
N GLY A 11 4.75 -1.68 12.40
CA GLY A 11 4.10 -0.76 13.32
C GLY A 11 2.61 -0.47 13.03
N LEU A 12 2.08 -0.91 11.88
CA LEU A 12 0.64 -0.82 11.61
C LEU A 12 -0.14 -1.98 12.27
N SER A 13 -1.34 -1.66 12.75
CA SER A 13 -2.31 -2.69 13.15
C SER A 13 -2.77 -3.52 11.95
N ILE A 14 -3.30 -4.72 12.21
CA ILE A 14 -3.81 -5.62 11.15
C ILE A 14 -4.86 -4.93 10.27
N VAL A 15 -5.70 -4.07 10.85
CA VAL A 15 -6.74 -3.34 10.11
C VAL A 15 -6.10 -2.30 9.20
N GLU A 16 -5.12 -1.55 9.68
CA GLU A 16 -4.39 -0.55 8.88
C GLU A 16 -3.63 -1.20 7.73
N LYS A 17 -2.97 -2.34 7.95
CA LYS A 17 -2.33 -3.12 6.87
C LYS A 17 -3.31 -3.49 5.77
N ARG A 18 -4.51 -3.97 6.15
CA ARG A 18 -5.57 -4.31 5.19
C ARG A 18 -6.07 -3.09 4.43
N LEU A 19 -6.25 -1.96 5.13
CA LEU A 19 -6.65 -0.71 4.49
C LEU A 19 -5.60 -0.25 3.48
N VAL A 20 -4.31 -0.25 3.83
CA VAL A 20 -3.21 0.13 2.94
C VAL A 20 -3.27 -0.68 1.64
N LYS A 21 -3.32 -2.02 1.77
CA LYS A 21 -3.38 -2.92 0.60
C LYS A 21 -4.63 -2.74 -0.24
N ALA A 22 -5.78 -2.49 0.38
CA ALA A 22 -7.04 -2.25 -0.32
C ALA A 22 -7.01 -0.93 -1.09
N TYR A 23 -6.50 0.15 -0.47
CA TYR A 23 -6.34 1.44 -1.14
C TYR A 23 -5.36 1.34 -2.30
N ALA A 24 -4.18 0.75 -2.09
CA ALA A 24 -3.19 0.51 -3.14
C ALA A 24 -3.81 -0.21 -4.35
N THR A 25 -4.53 -1.31 -4.10
CA THR A 25 -5.23 -2.06 -5.15
C THR A 25 -6.24 -1.19 -5.91
N SER A 26 -7.06 -0.42 -5.18
CA SER A 26 -8.07 0.44 -5.80
C SER A 26 -7.49 1.63 -6.57
N ILE A 27 -6.35 2.15 -6.14
CA ILE A 27 -5.64 3.25 -6.81
C ILE A 27 -4.96 2.75 -8.08
N MET A 28 -4.23 1.63 -8.01
CA MET A 28 -3.64 0.98 -9.18
C MET A 28 -4.70 0.58 -10.22
N GLY A 29 -5.90 0.21 -9.77
CA GLY A 29 -7.04 -0.06 -10.64
C GLY A 29 -7.77 1.19 -11.17
N GLY A 30 -7.30 2.41 -10.85
CA GLY A 30 -7.92 3.67 -11.30
C GLY A 30 -9.29 3.97 -10.68
N VAL A 31 -9.72 3.22 -9.67
CA VAL A 31 -11.02 3.41 -9.00
C VAL A 31 -10.95 4.58 -8.01
N ARG A 32 -9.77 4.80 -7.42
CA ARG A 32 -9.53 5.81 -6.39
C ARG A 32 -8.24 6.56 -6.65
N THR A 33 -8.08 7.71 -6.00
CA THR A 33 -6.82 8.46 -5.96
C THR A 33 -6.24 8.45 -4.55
N ILE A 34 -4.98 8.86 -4.40
CA ILE A 34 -4.32 8.94 -3.09
C ILE A 34 -5.06 9.85 -2.09
N GLU A 35 -5.80 10.85 -2.58
CA GLU A 35 -6.61 11.74 -1.76
C GLU A 35 -7.80 11.05 -1.06
N SER A 36 -8.22 9.89 -1.56
CA SER A 36 -9.29 9.10 -0.96
C SER A 36 -8.85 8.28 0.27
N VAL A 37 -7.54 8.19 0.53
CA VAL A 37 -7.00 7.36 1.61
C VAL A 37 -7.35 7.97 2.97
N GLN A 38 -8.07 7.18 3.76
CA GLN A 38 -8.42 7.51 5.14
C GLN A 38 -8.15 6.30 6.07
N PRO A 39 -7.58 6.53 7.28
CA PRO A 39 -7.13 7.83 7.79
C PRO A 39 -5.89 8.37 7.07
N GLU A 40 -5.72 9.69 7.05
CA GLU A 40 -4.65 10.39 6.31
C GLU A 40 -3.24 9.88 6.64
N LYS A 41 -3.00 9.45 7.88
CA LYS A 41 -1.73 8.86 8.31
C LYS A 41 -1.32 7.61 7.51
N LEU A 42 -2.23 6.97 6.78
CA LEU A 42 -1.95 5.81 5.93
C LEU A 42 -1.47 6.17 4.52
N LYS A 43 -1.56 7.44 4.09
CA LYS A 43 -1.15 7.85 2.73
C LYS A 43 0.27 7.40 2.37
N PRO A 44 1.32 7.64 3.21
CA PRO A 44 2.68 7.24 2.86
C PRO A 44 2.83 5.72 2.71
N TYR A 45 2.12 4.94 3.53
CA TYR A 45 2.14 3.49 3.46
C TYR A 45 1.48 2.97 2.17
N VAL A 46 0.42 3.63 1.71
CA VAL A 46 -0.24 3.30 0.43
C VAL A 46 0.66 3.62 -0.75
N GLU A 47 1.35 4.75 -0.74
CA GLU A 47 2.31 5.11 -1.80
C GLU A 47 3.47 4.12 -1.88
N LEU A 48 4.02 3.70 -0.74
CA LEU A 48 5.07 2.68 -0.69
C LEU A 48 4.59 1.30 -1.17
N GLU A 49 3.41 0.85 -0.74
CA GLU A 49 2.82 -0.41 -1.19
C GLU A 49 2.59 -0.42 -2.72
N ILE A 50 2.15 0.71 -3.30
CA ILE A 50 2.01 0.85 -4.76
C ILE A 50 3.38 0.74 -5.43
N ALA A 51 4.37 1.50 -4.96
CA ALA A 51 5.72 1.50 -5.54
C ALA A 51 6.37 0.11 -5.48
N GLU A 52 6.26 -0.61 -4.36
CA GLU A 52 6.79 -1.97 -4.24
C GLU A 52 6.11 -2.93 -5.22
N ARG A 53 4.79 -2.83 -5.42
CA ARG A 53 4.06 -3.65 -6.40
C ARG A 53 4.43 -3.34 -7.84
N GLU A 54 4.63 -2.07 -8.16
CA GLU A 54 5.08 -1.64 -9.49
C GLU A 54 6.48 -2.18 -9.79
N ILE A 55 7.40 -2.11 -8.83
CA ILE A 55 8.74 -2.71 -8.94
C ILE A 55 8.63 -4.22 -9.14
N ALA A 56 7.83 -4.91 -8.32
CA ALA A 56 7.65 -6.36 -8.42
C ALA A 56 7.02 -6.80 -9.75
N ALA A 57 6.19 -5.96 -10.39
CA ALA A 57 5.63 -6.25 -11.71
C ALA A 57 6.67 -6.13 -12.85
N LEU A 58 7.81 -5.48 -12.59
CA LEU A 58 8.90 -5.28 -13.55
C LEU A 58 10.04 -6.31 -13.42
N THR A 59 10.04 -7.13 -12.36
CA THR A 59 11.09 -8.10 -12.02
C THR A 59 10.59 -9.52 -12.04
#